data_AF-A0A930AU22-F1
#
_entry.id   AF-A0A930AU22-F1
#
_cell.length_a   1.000
_cell.length_b   1.000
_cell.length_c   1.000
_cell.angle_alpha   90.00
_cell.angle_beta   90.00
_cell.angle_gamma   90.00
#
_symmetry.space_group_name_H-M   'P 1'
#
loop_
_entity.id
_entity.type
_entity.pdbx_description
1 polymer ?
#
loop_
_entity_poly.entity_id
_entity_poly.type
_entity_poly.pdbx_seq_one_letter_code
_entity_poly.pdbx_strand_id
1 'polypeptide(L)'
;MSYHVKFNDITSMQRQTNQTIQQWGLALDALQKSIALLANQSELQGKAMTSAKSYMTEVHGTFIQTLAQLMNEYTANFLLYKDGYYQIDTHNHAELPEDVYKGLYSDLGKSKQRFEQQLEQLTTAKLR
;
A
#
# COMPACT_ATOMS: atom_id res chain seq x y z
N MET A 1 -24.18 11.33 0.68
CA MET A 1 -23.11 10.57 0.02
C MET A 1 -22.35 9.84 1.12
N SER A 2 -22.28 8.51 1.08
CA SER A 2 -21.45 7.73 2.02
C SER A 2 -20.05 7.53 1.43
N TYR A 3 -19.02 7.80 2.22
CA TYR A 3 -17.66 7.41 1.90
C TYR A 3 -17.51 5.91 2.23
N HIS A 4 -17.12 5.11 1.23
CA HIS A 4 -16.84 3.68 1.42
C HIS A 4 -15.35 3.44 1.33
N VAL A 5 -14.79 2.85 2.38
CA VAL A 5 -13.36 2.58 2.46
C VAL A 5 -13.00 1.39 1.57
N LYS A 6 -12.06 1.60 0.65
CA LYS A 6 -11.67 0.60 -0.35
C LYS A 6 -10.34 -0.08 -0.02
N PHE A 7 -10.18 -0.57 1.20
CA PHE A 7 -8.95 -1.23 1.67
C PHE A 7 -8.47 -2.35 0.74
N ASN A 8 -9.39 -3.25 0.38
CA ASN A 8 -9.08 -4.40 -0.47
C ASN A 8 -8.72 -3.96 -1.90
N ASP A 9 -9.41 -2.96 -2.44
CA ASP A 9 -9.13 -2.47 -3.79
C ASP A 9 -7.76 -1.80 -3.86
N ILE A 10 -7.43 -0.94 -2.87
CA ILE A 10 -6.13 -0.25 -2.80
C ILE A 10 -5.00 -1.27 -2.63
N THR A 11 -5.18 -2.26 -1.76
CA THR A 11 -4.20 -3.33 -1.55
C THR A 11 -4.04 -4.19 -2.80
N SER A 12 -5.14 -4.48 -3.51
CA SER A 12 -5.09 -5.27 -4.74
C SER A 12 -4.40 -4.53 -5.87
N MET A 13 -4.73 -3.25 -6.04
CA MET A 13 -4.06 -2.36 -6.98
C MET A 13 -2.56 -2.26 -6.67
N GLN A 14 -2.17 -2.09 -5.39
CA GLN A 14 -0.75 -2.08 -5.00
C GLN A 14 -0.02 -3.35 -5.46
N ARG A 15 -0.62 -4.51 -5.20
CA ARG A 15 -0.04 -5.81 -5.55
C ARG A 15 0.14 -5.94 -7.06
N GLN A 16 -0.90 -5.63 -7.82
CA GLN A 16 -0.87 -5.71 -9.28
C GLN A 16 0.15 -4.75 -9.86
N THR A 17 0.15 -3.48 -9.43
CA THR A 17 1.09 -2.48 -9.92
C THR A 17 2.54 -2.85 -9.58
N ASN A 18 2.80 -3.32 -8.36
CA ASN A 18 4.13 -3.78 -7.98
C ASN A 18 4.60 -4.97 -8.83
N GLN A 19 3.72 -5.93 -9.12
CA GLN A 19 4.05 -7.05 -10.01
C GLN A 19 4.43 -6.56 -11.42
N THR A 20 3.65 -5.62 -11.98
CA THR A 20 3.95 -5.02 -13.29
C THR A 20 5.26 -4.24 -13.28
N ILE A 21 5.51 -3.42 -12.25
CA ILE A 21 6.76 -2.66 -12.10
C ILE A 21 7.97 -3.60 -12.03
N GLN A 22 7.87 -4.72 -11.32
CA GLN A 22 8.95 -5.71 -11.25
C GLN A 22 9.23 -6.34 -12.63
N GLN A 23 8.17 -6.72 -13.37
CA GLN A 23 8.32 -7.26 -14.72
C GLN A 23 8.96 -6.25 -15.68
N TRP A 24 8.52 -4.98 -15.63
CA TRP A 24 9.11 -3.90 -16.43
C TRP A 24 10.55 -3.62 -16.01
N GLY A 25 10.88 -3.66 -14.72
CA GLY A 25 12.24 -3.53 -14.22
C GLY A 25 13.19 -4.57 -14.80
N LEU A 26 12.77 -5.83 -14.87
CA LEU A 26 13.55 -6.90 -15.51
C LEU A 26 13.75 -6.65 -17.02
N ALA A 27 12.70 -6.20 -17.72
CA ALA A 27 12.79 -5.90 -19.14
C ALA A 27 13.73 -4.71 -19.43
N LEU A 28 13.66 -3.65 -18.61
CA LEU A 28 14.54 -2.49 -18.72
C LEU A 28 16.00 -2.84 -18.42
N ASP A 29 16.26 -3.69 -17.43
CA ASP A 29 17.61 -4.19 -17.14
C ASP A 29 18.20 -4.98 -18.33
N ALA A 30 17.40 -5.85 -18.95
CA ALA A 30 17.80 -6.58 -20.15
C ALA A 30 18.11 -5.65 -21.34
N LEU A 31 17.31 -4.60 -21.54
CA LEU A 31 17.56 -3.57 -22.56
C LEU A 31 18.84 -2.79 -22.26
N GLN A 32 19.06 -2.37 -21.01
CA GLN A 32 20.25 -1.64 -20.60
C GLN A 32 21.52 -2.47 -20.86
N LYS A 33 21.49 -3.77 -20.54
CA LYS A 33 22.58 -4.71 -20.84
C LYS A 33 22.83 -4.83 -22.35
N SER A 34 21.77 -4.90 -23.14
CA SER A 34 21.88 -5.01 -24.61
C SER A 34 22.50 -3.76 -25.23
N ILE A 35 22.13 -2.57 -24.74
CA ILE A 35 22.75 -1.30 -25.16
C ILE A 35 24.23 -1.26 -24.77
N ALA A 36 24.58 -1.69 -23.54
CA ALA A 36 25.96 -1.75 -23.08
C ALA A 36 26.81 -2.72 -23.93
N LEU A 37 26.27 -3.87 -24.30
CA LEU A 37 26.94 -4.82 -25.19
C LEU A 37 27.20 -4.19 -26.57
N LEU A 38 26.17 -3.57 -27.17
CA LEU A 38 26.30 -2.89 -28.46
C LEU A 38 27.37 -1.79 -28.42
N ALA A 39 27.35 -0.95 -27.38
CA ALA A 39 28.30 0.15 -27.24
C ALA A 39 29.75 -0.35 -27.19
N ASN A 40 29.99 -1.44 -26.45
CA ASN A 40 31.33 -1.99 -26.21
C ASN A 40 31.87 -2.90 -27.34
N GLN A 41 31.07 -3.19 -28.38
CA GLN A 41 31.47 -4.13 -29.43
C GLN A 41 32.48 -3.52 -30.42
N SER A 42 33.77 -3.84 -30.27
CA SER A 42 34.88 -3.19 -31.01
C SER A 42 34.85 -3.39 -32.53
N GLU A 43 34.27 -4.49 -33.02
CA GLU A 43 34.16 -4.81 -34.44
C GLU A 43 33.21 -3.85 -35.18
N LEU A 44 32.27 -3.26 -34.44
CA LEU A 44 31.31 -2.28 -34.95
C LEU A 44 31.92 -0.87 -34.84
N GLN A 45 32.56 -0.43 -35.91
CA GLN A 45 33.33 0.82 -35.97
C GLN A 45 32.98 1.70 -37.20
N GLY A 46 33.55 2.90 -37.24
CA GLY A 46 33.30 3.91 -38.27
C GLY A 46 32.31 4.99 -37.82
N LYS A 47 32.38 6.18 -38.43
CA LYS A 47 31.66 7.39 -37.95
C LYS A 47 30.16 7.16 -37.73
N ALA A 48 29.47 6.52 -38.69
CA ALA A 48 28.05 6.24 -38.57
C ALA A 48 27.73 5.29 -37.41
N MET A 49 28.55 4.24 -37.23
CA MET A 49 28.36 3.28 -36.15
C MET A 49 28.68 3.89 -34.77
N THR A 50 29.72 4.72 -34.68
CA THR A 50 30.02 5.49 -33.47
C THR A 50 28.85 6.40 -33.09
N SER A 51 28.26 7.11 -34.06
CA SER A 51 27.07 7.93 -33.81
C SER A 51 25.88 7.09 -33.35
N ALA A 52 25.64 5.93 -33.96
CA ALA A 52 24.54 5.04 -33.56
C ALA A 52 24.72 4.51 -32.12
N LYS A 53 25.94 4.09 -31.74
CA LYS A 53 26.26 3.67 -30.37
C LYS A 53 26.07 4.79 -29.35
N SER A 54 26.52 6.00 -29.69
CA SER A 54 26.37 7.19 -28.83
C SER A 54 24.89 7.50 -28.63
N TYR A 55 24.10 7.50 -29.71
CA TYR A 55 22.64 7.72 -29.63
C TYR A 55 21.93 6.66 -28.77
N MET A 56 22.23 5.38 -28.96
CA MET A 56 21.64 4.30 -28.15
C MET A 56 22.02 4.43 -26.66
N THR A 57 23.23 4.89 -26.35
CA THR A 57 23.68 5.03 -24.96
C THR A 57 23.11 6.29 -24.31
N GLU A 58 23.22 7.43 -24.99
CA GLU A 58 22.90 8.73 -24.41
C GLU A 58 21.40 9.01 -24.43
N VAL A 59 20.70 8.68 -25.53
CA VAL A 59 19.26 8.95 -25.64
C VAL A 59 18.47 7.81 -25.03
N HIS A 60 18.67 6.58 -25.51
CA HIS A 60 17.89 5.43 -25.02
C HIS A 60 18.31 5.00 -23.60
N GLY A 61 19.60 5.07 -23.25
CA GLY A 61 20.03 4.81 -21.87
C GLY A 61 19.44 5.80 -20.87
N THR A 62 19.43 7.10 -21.18
CA THR A 62 18.78 8.11 -20.32
C THR A 62 17.27 7.87 -20.21
N PHE A 63 16.61 7.51 -21.31
CA PHE A 63 15.18 7.20 -21.30
C PHE A 63 14.87 5.99 -20.41
N ILE A 64 15.66 4.92 -20.49
CA ILE A 64 15.52 3.72 -19.64
C ILE A 64 15.71 4.08 -18.16
N GLN A 65 16.75 4.87 -17.82
CA GLN A 65 16.96 5.32 -16.45
C GLN A 65 15.79 6.16 -15.92
N THR A 66 15.26 7.07 -16.73
CA THR A 66 14.10 7.89 -16.37
C THR A 66 12.87 7.02 -16.09
N LEU A 67 12.60 6.01 -16.91
CA LEU A 67 11.49 5.08 -16.69
C LEU A 67 11.66 4.28 -15.39
N ALA A 68 12.87 3.79 -15.11
CA ALA A 68 13.15 3.07 -13.88
C ALA A 68 12.94 3.96 -12.64
N GLN A 69 13.41 5.20 -12.70
CA GLN A 69 13.21 6.18 -11.63
C GLN A 69 11.73 6.49 -11.41
N LEU A 70 10.96 6.74 -12.49
CA LEU A 70 9.54 7.03 -12.39
C LEU A 70 8.75 5.89 -11.74
N MET A 71 9.08 4.63 -12.05
CA MET A 71 8.45 3.47 -11.40
C MET A 71 8.77 3.39 -9.90
N ASN A 72 10.00 3.72 -9.50
CA ASN A 72 10.39 3.76 -8.09
C ASN A 72 9.68 4.90 -7.34
N GLU A 73 9.63 6.09 -7.93
CA GLU A 73 8.91 7.24 -7.38
C GLU A 73 7.42 6.96 -7.25
N TYR A 74 6.80 6.36 -8.27
CA TYR A 74 5.40 5.94 -8.21
C TYR A 74 5.16 4.97 -7.05
N THR A 75 6.03 3.96 -6.89
CA THR A 75 5.91 2.96 -5.82
C THR A 75 5.97 3.61 -4.43
N ALA A 76 6.91 4.53 -4.22
CA ALA A 76 7.04 5.29 -2.98
C ALA A 76 5.83 6.19 -2.73
N ASN A 77 5.42 6.96 -3.72
CA ASN A 77 4.27 7.87 -3.62
C ASN A 77 2.97 7.11 -3.35
N PHE A 78 2.78 5.96 -3.99
CA PHE A 78 1.61 5.12 -3.75
C PHE A 78 1.58 4.56 -2.32
N LEU A 79 2.75 4.19 -1.78
CA LEU A 79 2.85 3.73 -0.38
C LEU A 79 2.45 4.84 0.60
N LEU A 80 2.93 6.07 0.38
CA LEU A 80 2.58 7.25 1.17
C LEU A 80 1.08 7.58 1.06
N TYR A 81 0.52 7.51 -0.15
CA TYR A 81 -0.92 7.69 -0.36
C TYR A 81 -1.74 6.67 0.42
N LYS A 82 -1.36 5.38 0.35
CA LYS A 82 -2.03 4.32 1.10
C LYS A 82 -1.96 4.57 2.61
N ASP A 83 -0.81 4.99 3.11
CA ASP A 83 -0.62 5.31 4.53
C ASP A 83 -1.51 6.48 4.98
N GLY A 84 -1.46 7.60 4.27
CA GLY A 84 -2.31 8.76 4.57
C GLY A 84 -3.81 8.47 4.44
N TYR A 85 -4.20 7.66 3.44
CA TYR A 85 -5.58 7.20 3.28
C TYR A 85 -6.07 6.38 4.48
N TYR A 86 -5.22 5.51 5.05
CA TYR A 86 -5.54 4.72 6.25
C TYR A 86 -5.56 5.58 7.53
N GLN A 87 -4.72 6.62 7.62
CA GLN A 87 -4.77 7.58 8.73
C GLN A 87 -6.07 8.39 8.75
N ILE A 88 -6.55 8.85 7.60
CA ILE A 88 -7.83 9.58 7.52
C ILE A 88 -8.99 8.65 7.93
N ASP A 89 -8.92 7.38 7.55
CA ASP A 89 -9.97 6.42 7.87
C ASP A 89 -10.05 6.11 9.37
N THR A 90 -8.91 5.86 10.02
CA THR A 90 -8.81 5.68 11.48
C THR A 90 -9.31 6.90 12.26
N HIS A 91 -9.24 8.12 11.70
CA HIS A 91 -9.83 9.31 12.30
C HIS A 91 -11.35 9.44 12.08
N ASN A 92 -11.89 8.85 11.00
CA ASN A 92 -13.31 8.90 10.66
C ASN A 92 -14.13 7.74 11.24
N HIS A 93 -13.47 6.66 11.66
CA HIS A 93 -14.07 5.56 12.40
C HIS A 93 -13.73 5.67 13.89
N ALA A 94 -14.73 5.52 14.76
CA ALA A 94 -14.51 5.40 16.19
C ALA A 94 -13.85 4.05 16.47
N GLU A 95 -12.53 4.01 16.57
CA GLU A 95 -11.85 2.90 17.23
C GLU A 95 -12.30 2.90 18.70
N LEU A 96 -12.89 1.80 19.16
CA LEU A 96 -13.17 1.59 20.58
C LEU A 96 -11.91 0.95 21.19
N PRO A 97 -11.12 1.67 22.01
CA PRO A 97 -9.91 1.11 22.60
C PRO A 97 -10.23 -0.14 23.44
N GLU A 98 -9.33 -1.11 23.47
CA GLU A 98 -9.57 -2.41 24.12
C GLU A 98 -9.84 -2.27 25.63
N ASP A 99 -9.15 -1.35 26.29
CA ASP A 99 -9.34 -1.00 27.70
C ASP A 99 -10.72 -0.38 27.93
N VAL A 100 -11.17 0.50 27.04
CA VAL A 100 -12.53 1.08 27.07
C VAL A 100 -13.58 -0.01 26.86
N TYR A 101 -13.37 -0.92 25.90
CA TYR A 101 -14.24 -2.07 25.67
C TYR A 101 -14.32 -2.98 26.91
N LYS A 102 -13.17 -3.36 27.49
CA LYS A 102 -13.11 -4.20 28.70
C LYS A 102 -13.78 -3.52 29.90
N GLY A 103 -13.61 -2.21 30.04
CA GLY A 103 -14.29 -1.40 31.06
C GLY A 103 -15.81 -1.44 30.89
N LEU A 104 -16.32 -1.09 29.70
CA LEU A 104 -17.74 -1.13 29.38
C LEU A 104 -18.35 -2.52 29.58
N TYR A 105 -17.63 -3.57 29.18
CA TYR A 105 -18.06 -4.95 29.38
C TYR A 105 -18.19 -5.31 30.86
N SER A 106 -17.21 -4.94 31.68
CA SER A 106 -17.25 -5.16 33.13
C SER A 106 -18.41 -4.42 33.79
N ASP A 107 -18.62 -3.15 33.43
CA ASP A 107 -19.66 -2.31 34.00
C ASP A 107 -21.06 -2.78 33.61
N LEU A 108 -21.23 -3.23 32.36
CA LEU A 108 -22.47 -3.87 31.92
C LEU A 108 -22.74 -5.16 32.70
N GLY A 109 -21.72 -5.98 32.95
CA GLY A 109 -21.84 -7.19 33.78
C GLY A 109 -22.29 -6.89 35.21
N LYS A 110 -21.69 -5.87 35.86
CA LYS A 110 -22.09 -5.42 37.21
C LYS A 110 -23.50 -4.85 37.21
N SER A 111 -23.87 -4.09 36.18
CA SER A 111 -25.22 -3.52 36.04
C SER A 111 -26.27 -4.62 35.94
N LYS A 112 -26.02 -5.64 35.12
CA LYS A 112 -26.86 -6.83 35.01
C LYS A 112 -27.05 -7.52 36.38
N GLN A 113 -25.96 -7.76 37.11
CA GLN A 113 -26.04 -8.39 38.44
C GLN A 113 -26.90 -7.58 39.43
N ARG A 114 -26.73 -6.25 39.46
CA ARG A 114 -27.57 -5.38 40.32
C ARG A 114 -29.04 -5.46 39.93
N PHE A 115 -29.34 -5.49 38.63
CA PHE A 115 -30.70 -5.61 38.13
C PHE A 115 -31.34 -6.95 38.52
N GLU A 116 -30.60 -8.05 38.41
CA GLU A 116 -31.06 -9.38 38.85
C GLU A 116 -31.35 -9.42 40.35
N GLN A 117 -30.48 -8.84 41.18
CA GLN A 117 -30.72 -8.72 42.63
C GLN A 117 -31.96 -7.89 42.96
N GLN A 118 -32.16 -6.76 42.29
CA GLN A 118 -33.36 -5.94 42.47
C GLN A 118 -34.63 -6.70 42.04
N LEU A 119 -34.56 -7.49 40.97
CA LEU A 119 -35.66 -8.33 40.53
C LEU A 119 -36.03 -9.37 41.60
N GLU A 120 -35.04 -10.05 42.18
CA GLU A 120 -35.23 -11.03 43.27
C GLU A 120 -35.82 -10.40 44.52
N GLN A 121 -35.37 -9.20 44.90
CA GLN A 121 -35.94 -8.48 46.04
C GLN A 121 -37.41 -8.12 45.80
N LEU A 122 -37.75 -7.66 44.59
CA LEU A 122 -39.13 -7.30 44.23
C LEU A 122 -40.06 -8.52 44.19
N THR A 123 -39.60 -9.66 43.64
CA THR A 123 -40.40 -10.89 43.63
C THR A 123 -40.60 -11.44 45.04
N THR A 124 -39.56 -11.41 45.87
CA THR A 124 -39.64 -11.83 47.29
C THR A 124 -40.57 -10.92 48.09
N ALA A 125 -40.55 -9.61 47.84
CA ALA A 125 -41.43 -8.64 48.50
C ALA A 125 -42.90 -8.78 48.08
N LYS A 126 -43.20 -9.21 46.84
CA LYS A 126 -44.57 -9.50 46.37
C LYS A 126 -45.16 -10.81 46.91
N LEU A 127 -44.33 -11.73 47.38
CA LEU A 127 -44.72 -13.04 47.92
C LEU A 127 -44.96 -13.02 49.44
N ARG A 128 -44.73 -11.89 50.11
CA ARG A 128 -45.09 -11.61 51.50
C ARG A 128 -46.35 -10.75 51.55
#